data_AF-A0A5N3X0Y3-F1
#
_entry.id   AF-A0A5N3X0Y3-F1
#
_cell.length_a   1.000
_cell.length_b   1.000
_cell.length_c   1.000
_cell.angle_alpha   90.00
_cell.angle_beta   90.00
_cell.angle_gamma   90.00
#
_symmetry.space_group_name_H-M   'P 1'
#
loop_
_entity.id
_entity.type
_entity.pdbx_description
1 polymer ?
#
loop_
_entity_poly.entity_id
_entity_poly.type
_entity_poly.pdbx_seq_one_letter_code
_entity_poly.pdbx_strand_id
1 'polypeptide(L)' 'MGCKCKINNIKFTIFRSVKIKKNKDNVKFKVRCSRYLYTLVITDKEKAEKLKQSLPPGLAVKELK' A
#
# COMPACT_ATOMS: atom_id res chain seq x y z
N MET A 1 11.80 6.33 -17.45
CA MET A 1 12.50 5.44 -16.48
C MET A 1 11.48 4.83 -15.54
N GLY A 2 11.18 3.54 -15.70
CA GLY A 2 10.18 2.86 -14.88
C GLY A 2 10.81 2.34 -13.60
N CYS A 3 10.47 2.94 -12.46
CA CYS A 3 10.85 2.44 -11.13
C CYS A 3 10.04 1.18 -10.83
N LYS A 4 10.62 0.01 -11.10
CA LYS A 4 10.07 -1.29 -10.71
C LYS A 4 10.56 -1.62 -9.31
N CYS A 5 9.80 -1.26 -8.27
CA CYS A 5 9.99 -1.81 -6.93
C CYS A 5 9.17 -3.10 -6.82
N LYS A 6 9.84 -4.24 -6.61
CA LYS A 6 9.22 -5.57 -6.44
C LYS A 6 9.09 -5.89 -4.95
N ILE A 7 7.87 -6.09 -4.46
CA ILE A 7 7.60 -6.94 -3.29
C ILE A 7 6.59 -8.01 -3.68
N ASN A 8 6.99 -9.28 -3.51
CA ASN A 8 6.15 -10.50 -3.45
C ASN A 8 5.03 -10.66 -4.49
N ASN A 9 5.36 -10.51 -5.77
CA ASN A 9 4.51 -11.02 -6.86
C ASN A 9 3.19 -10.26 -7.14
N ILE A 10 3.08 -8.97 -6.77
CA ILE A 10 2.03 -8.09 -7.31
C ILE A 10 2.67 -6.90 -7.98
N LYS A 11 2.70 -6.93 -9.31
CA LYS A 11 3.06 -5.79 -10.16
C LYS A 11 1.90 -4.79 -10.10
N PHE A 12 1.86 -3.97 -9.05
CA PHE A 12 0.95 -2.83 -8.98
C PHE A 12 1.45 -1.78 -9.99
N THR A 13 1.14 -1.95 -11.27
CA THR A 13 1.68 -1.07 -12.33
C THR A 13 0.74 0.10 -12.66
N ILE A 14 -0.49 0.09 -12.12
CA ILE A 14 -1.53 1.12 -12.38
C ILE A 14 -2.38 1.38 -11.13
N PHE A 15 -1.83 2.11 -10.16
CA PHE A 15 -2.58 2.56 -8.99
C PHE A 15 -2.30 4.04 -8.73
N ARG A 16 -3.36 4.79 -8.46
CA ARG A 16 -3.35 6.27 -8.45
C ARG A 16 -3.04 6.84 -7.09
N SER A 17 -3.39 6.13 -6.01
CA SER A 17 -3.07 6.53 -4.64
C SER A 17 -3.18 5.34 -3.68
N VAL A 18 -2.49 5.42 -2.55
CA VAL A 18 -2.62 4.47 -1.44
C VAL A 18 -3.03 5.22 -0.19
N LYS A 19 -4.10 4.74 0.45
CA LYS A 19 -4.53 5.22 1.77
C LYS A 19 -4.22 4.16 2.80
N ILE A 20 -3.45 4.51 3.81
CA ILE A 20 -3.08 3.59 4.89
C ILE A 20 -3.94 3.94 6.09
N LYS A 21 -4.76 3.00 6.54
CA LYS A 21 -5.59 3.13 7.74
C LYS A 21 -5.06 2.20 8.81
N LYS A 22 -4.61 2.77 9.92
CA LYS A 22 -4.15 2.03 11.11
C LYS A 22 -5.36 1.83 12.04
N ASN A 23 -5.76 0.58 12.27
CA ASN A 23 -6.65 0.21 13.38
C ASN A 23 -5.81 -0.35 14.54
N LYS A 24 -6.44 -0.55 15.72
CA LYS A 24 -5.77 -1.12 16.90
C LYS A 24 -5.13 -2.48 16.62
N ASP A 25 -5.87 -3.34 15.91
CA ASP A 25 -5.50 -4.74 15.71
C ASP A 25 -4.98 -5.03 14.30
N ASN A 26 -5.21 -4.13 13.34
CA ASN A 26 -4.95 -4.37 11.92
C ASN A 26 -4.55 -3.10 11.17
N VAL A 27 -3.71 -3.24 10.15
CA VAL A 27 -3.41 -2.19 9.18
C VAL A 27 -4.10 -2.50 7.86
N LYS A 28 -4.85 -1.54 7.32
CA LYS A 28 -5.50 -1.67 6.02
C LYS A 28 -4.79 -0.78 4.99
N PHE A 29 -4.22 -1.40 3.97
CA PHE A 29 -3.71 -0.71 2.79
C PHE A 29 -4.82 -0.64 1.74
N LYS A 30 -5.40 0.55 1.58
CA LYS A 30 -6.44 0.81 0.59
C LYS A 30 -5.79 1.36 -0.67
N VAL A 31 -5.64 0.52 -1.68
CA VAL A 31 -5.05 0.88 -2.97
C VAL A 31 -6.15 1.33 -3.92
N ARG A 32 -6.05 2.55 -4.46
CA ARG A 32 -6.99 3.03 -5.46
C ARG A 32 -6.47 2.74 -6.86
N CYS A 33 -7.20 1.89 -7.58
CA CYS A 33 -7.02 1.66 -9.02
C CYS A 33 -8.10 2.44 -9.79
N SER A 34 -8.11 2.36 -11.14
CA SER A 34 -9.04 3.17 -11.96
C SER A 34 -10.51 2.96 -11.60
N ARG A 35 -10.95 1.71 -11.43
CA ARG A 35 -12.36 1.38 -11.12
C ARG A 35 -12.60 1.06 -9.66
N TYR A 36 -11.75 0.24 -9.07
CA TYR A 36 -11.98 -0.34 -7.74
C TYR A 36 -11.02 0.18 -6.67
N LEU A 37 -11.46 0.04 -5.42
CA LEU A 37 -10.63 0.21 -4.23
C LEU A 37 -10.28 -1.18 -3.71
N TYR A 38 -9.01 -1.56 -3.81
CA TYR A 38 -8.54 -2.80 -3.23
C TYR A 38 -8.11 -2.55 -1.79
N THR A 39 -8.47 -3.46 -0.89
CA THR A 39 -8.07 -3.39 0.51
C THR A 39 -7.28 -4.63 0.89
N LEU A 40 -6.01 -4.43 1.23
CA LEU A 40 -5.18 -5.45 1.84
C LEU A 40 -5.19 -5.23 3.35
N VAL A 41 -5.62 -6.24 4.10
CA VAL A 41 -5.65 -6.21 5.57
C VAL A 41 -4.47 -7.01 6.08
N ILE A 42 -3.68 -6.43 6.97
CA ILE A 42 -2.53 -7.06 7.60
C ILE A 42 -2.70 -6.97 9.12
N THR A 43 -2.60 -8.10 9.79
CA THR A 43 -2.59 -8.22 11.26
C THR A 43 -1.21 -7.89 11.84
N ASP A 44 -0.15 -8.35 11.18
CA ASP A 44 1.23 -8.20 11.63
C ASP A 44 1.78 -6.79 11.41
N LYS A 45 2.12 -6.10 12.50
CA LYS A 45 2.65 -4.72 12.46
C LYS A 45 4.01 -4.63 11.75
N GLU A 46 4.91 -5.57 12.00
CA GLU A 46 6.25 -5.57 11.38
C GLU A 46 6.20 -5.74 9.86
N LYS A 47 5.31 -6.62 9.37
CA LYS A 47 5.11 -6.81 7.92
C LYS A 47 4.50 -5.57 7.29
N ALA A 48 3.59 -4.89 8.00
CA ALA A 48 3.01 -3.65 7.54
C ALA A 48 4.06 -2.52 7.40
N GLU A 49 5.01 -2.40 8.32
CA GLU A 49 6.08 -1.40 8.22
C GLU A 49 7.05 -1.69 7.07
N LYS A 50 7.44 -2.96 6.89
CA LYS A 50 8.24 -3.37 5.72
C LYS A 50 7.52 -3.02 4.41
N LEU A 51 6.21 -3.27 4.34
CA LEU A 51 5.39 -2.93 3.18
C LEU A 51 5.22 -1.42 2.96
N LYS A 52 5.32 -0.60 3.99
CA LYS A 52 5.37 0.86 3.83
C LYS A 52 6.66 1.33 3.18
N GLN A 53 7.80 0.83 3.66
CA GLN A 53 9.13 1.18 3.13
C GLN A 53 9.33 0.70 1.69
N SER A 54 8.62 -0.38 1.36
CA SER A 54 8.55 -0.99 0.04
C SER A 54 7.81 -0.17 -1.02
N LEU A 55 6.99 0.81 -0.59
CA LEU A 55 6.25 1.66 -1.53
C LEU A 55 7.16 2.75 -2.10
N PRO A 56 7.06 3.05 -3.40
CA PRO A 56 7.87 4.09 -4.02
C PRO A 56 7.50 5.47 -3.44
N PRO A 57 8.49 6.34 -3.13
CA PRO A 57 8.26 7.66 -2.54
C PRO A 57 7.55 8.65 -3.48
N GLY A 58 7.52 8.39 -4.79
CA GLY A 58 6.78 9.17 -5.78
C GLY A 58 5.27 8.87 -5.82
N LEU A 59 4.78 7.96 -4.97
CA LEU A 59 3.37 7.62 -4.88
C LEU A 59 2.67 8.48 -3.84
N ALA A 60 1.47 8.98 -4.17
CA ALA A 60 0.63 9.69 -3.21
C ALA A 60 0.14 8.73 -2.10
N VAL A 61 0.86 8.72 -0.97
CA VAL A 61 0.51 7.99 0.26
C VAL A 61 -0.20 8.95 1.21
N LYS A 62 -1.44 8.64 1.58
CA LYS A 62 -2.20 9.39 2.59
C LYS A 62 -2.41 8.52 3.83
N GLU A 63 -1.84 8.94 4.96
CA GLU A 63 -2.10 8.29 6.25
C GLU A 63 -3.43 8.78 6.83
N LEU A 64 -4.30 7.84 7.17
CA LEU A 64 -5.54 8.10 7.89
C LEU A 64 -5.37 7.57 9.31
N LYS A 65 -5.38 8.48 10.29
CA LYS A 65 -5.57 8.13 11.71
C LYS A 65 -6.97 7.58 11.90
#